data_AF-A0A7S9CCB3-F1
#
_entry.id   AF-A0A7S9CCB3-F1
#
_cell.length_a   1.000
_cell.length_b   1.000
_cell.length_c   1.000
_cell.angle_alpha   90.00
_cell.angle_beta   90.00
_cell.angle_gamma   90.00
#
_symmetry.space_group_name_H-M   'P 1'
#
loop_
_entity.id
_entity.type
_entity.pdbx_description
1 polymer ?
#
loop_
_entity_poly.entity_id
_entity_poly.type
_entity_poly.pdbx_seq_one_letter_code
_entity_poly.pdbx_strand_id
1 'polypeptide(L)'
;MRASADRVIDIAVCTRPFRPQGPRLEAERLHGKHLVHHYGHGGAGWSLSWGSARAVLPLIQAGVAGGRQQQQRIAVIGGGAIGLTSARVAQRAGLRVRIYCKDLPPDVPSSAATGMWSPDSRFCTEQEATPALCSQWEQMARSSFRTWQSLLGLPGDPVQWRDGYLLSDLPFDQDAGGYPVGEPDYPDLMARLPDIRPRSVLLRPDEHPFRQPHVRRFTQMMFNLSVYQRLLLEDFLREGGEIVRREFESPRQIAGLPEPVVVNCTGYGARALFGDQSLVPVKGQTARLVPQPEIDYALIYRGHGLVVLPRRDGLLVATHGEGDYGNADRTPDRGQTLAAVERVAGVYR
;
A
#
# COMPACT_ATOMS: atom_id res chain seq x y z
N MET A 1 23.21 -12.10 7.11
CA MET A 1 21.82 -11.93 7.61
C MET A 1 21.44 -13.19 8.38
N ARG A 2 20.82 -13.08 9.56
CA ARG A 2 20.33 -14.24 10.33
C ARG A 2 18.86 -14.47 10.03
N ALA A 3 18.55 -15.43 9.15
CA ALA A 3 17.19 -15.81 8.80
C ALA A 3 16.96 -17.28 9.18
N SER A 4 16.22 -17.49 10.28
CA SER A 4 15.96 -18.81 10.85
C SER A 4 14.58 -18.85 11.52
N ALA A 5 14.01 -20.06 11.60
CA ALA A 5 12.65 -20.28 12.10
C ALA A 5 12.44 -19.79 13.54
N ASP A 6 13.44 -19.96 14.41
CA ASP A 6 13.45 -19.54 15.82
C ASP A 6 13.45 -18.02 16.01
N ARG A 7 13.79 -17.27 14.95
CA ARG A 7 13.74 -15.81 14.96
C ARG A 7 12.40 -15.23 14.52
N VAL A 8 11.46 -16.04 14.04
CA VAL A 8 10.13 -15.56 13.64
C VAL A 8 9.34 -15.18 14.89
N ILE A 9 9.00 -13.89 15.01
CA ILE A 9 8.28 -13.33 16.16
C ILE A 9 6.82 -13.00 15.86
N ASP A 10 6.45 -12.87 14.59
CA ASP A 10 5.08 -12.59 14.16
C ASP A 10 4.85 -13.02 12.71
N ILE A 11 3.60 -13.35 12.37
CA ILE A 11 3.15 -13.63 11.00
C ILE A 11 1.89 -12.83 10.74
N ALA A 12 1.96 -11.89 9.80
CA ALA A 12 0.84 -11.04 9.43
C ALA A 12 0.32 -11.40 8.03
N VAL A 13 -1.01 -11.51 7.91
CA VAL A 13 -1.70 -11.73 6.64
C VAL A 13 -2.65 -10.58 6.36
N CYS A 14 -2.55 -10.02 5.16
CA CYS A 14 -3.48 -8.99 4.69
C CYS A 14 -4.02 -9.31 3.30
N THR A 15 -5.13 -8.65 2.97
CA THR A 15 -5.75 -8.69 1.65
C THR A 15 -5.57 -7.34 0.98
N ARG A 16 -4.93 -7.32 -0.18
CA ARG A 16 -4.82 -6.12 -1.02
C ARG A 16 -6.12 -5.97 -1.82
N PRO A 17 -6.83 -4.83 -1.75
CA PRO A 17 -8.07 -4.62 -2.49
C PRO A 17 -7.74 -4.23 -3.94
N PHE A 18 -7.52 -5.22 -4.80
CA PHE A 18 -7.21 -4.99 -6.21
C PHE A 18 -8.50 -4.79 -7.01
N ARG A 19 -8.51 -3.83 -7.94
CA ARG A 19 -9.54 -3.66 -8.96
C ARG A 19 -8.87 -3.68 -10.34
N PRO A 20 -9.27 -4.56 -11.27
CA PRO A 20 -8.65 -4.63 -12.59
C PRO A 20 -8.62 -3.29 -13.34
N GLN A 21 -9.68 -2.49 -13.23
CA GLN A 21 -9.84 -1.20 -13.90
C GLN A 21 -9.08 -0.03 -13.23
N GLY A 22 -8.32 -0.29 -12.16
CA GLY A 22 -7.76 0.75 -11.30
C GLY A 22 -8.63 1.11 -10.10
N PRO A 23 -8.12 1.95 -9.19
CA PRO A 23 -8.88 2.38 -8.02
C PRO A 23 -10.15 3.14 -8.42
N ARG A 24 -11.25 2.93 -7.68
CA ARG A 24 -12.48 3.69 -7.89
C ARG A 24 -12.34 5.06 -7.23
N LEU A 25 -12.32 6.12 -8.04
CA LEU A 25 -12.16 7.52 -7.66
C LEU A 25 -13.34 8.35 -8.21
N GLU A 26 -14.52 8.12 -7.66
CA GLU A 26 -15.79 8.61 -8.24
C GLU A 26 -16.71 9.20 -7.17
N ALA A 27 -17.67 10.03 -7.57
CA ALA A 27 -18.69 10.54 -6.68
C ALA A 27 -20.10 10.21 -7.19
N GLU A 28 -21.00 9.89 -6.26
CA GLU A 28 -22.42 9.66 -6.54
C GLU A 28 -23.32 10.21 -5.42
N ARG A 29 -24.61 10.32 -5.70
CA ARG A 29 -25.62 10.66 -4.69
C ARG A 29 -26.26 9.38 -4.18
N LEU A 30 -26.07 9.09 -2.90
CA LEU A 30 -26.61 7.88 -2.27
C LEU A 30 -27.20 8.22 -0.91
N HIS A 31 -28.45 7.79 -0.67
CA HIS A 31 -29.16 8.00 0.59
C HIS A 31 -29.13 9.45 1.13
N GLY A 32 -29.27 10.43 0.23
CA GLY A 32 -29.24 11.86 0.57
C GLY A 32 -27.84 12.41 0.88
N LYS A 33 -26.78 11.62 0.68
CA LYS A 33 -25.38 12.02 0.87
C LYS A 33 -24.67 12.21 -0.46
N HIS A 34 -23.65 13.06 -0.45
CA HIS A 34 -22.63 13.09 -1.50
C HIS A 34 -21.55 12.08 -1.14
N LEU A 35 -21.53 10.95 -1.83
CA LEU A 35 -20.64 9.83 -1.54
C LEU A 35 -19.48 9.83 -2.53
N VAL A 36 -18.24 9.93 -2.02
CA VAL A 36 -17.02 9.83 -2.82
C VAL A 36 -16.39 8.46 -2.56
N HIS A 37 -16.30 7.62 -3.58
CA HIS A 37 -15.61 6.34 -3.53
C HIS A 37 -14.11 6.55 -3.72
N HIS A 38 -13.31 5.98 -2.82
CA HIS A 38 -11.86 6.08 -2.82
C HIS A 38 -11.22 4.80 -2.25
N TYR A 39 -11.15 3.76 -3.09
CA TYR A 39 -10.59 2.45 -2.72
C TYR A 39 -10.13 1.69 -3.98
N GLY A 40 -9.53 0.51 -3.80
CA GLY A 40 -9.18 -0.38 -4.92
C GLY A 40 -7.73 -0.27 -5.43
N HIS A 41 -6.81 0.27 -4.62
CA HIS A 41 -5.42 0.55 -5.01
C HIS A 41 -4.49 -0.67 -5.05
N GLY A 42 -5.00 -1.89 -4.91
CA GLY A 42 -4.18 -3.10 -4.92
C GLY A 42 -3.01 -3.06 -3.93
N GLY A 43 -1.81 -3.38 -4.40
CA GLY A 43 -0.57 -3.31 -3.60
C GLY A 43 0.02 -1.91 -3.45
N ALA A 44 -0.49 -0.93 -4.19
CA ALA A 44 0.04 0.43 -4.25
C ALA A 44 -0.55 1.38 -3.17
N GLY A 45 -1.41 0.87 -2.27
CA GLY A 45 -2.19 1.66 -1.32
C GLY A 45 -1.39 2.72 -0.56
N TRP A 46 -0.32 2.34 0.16
CA TRP A 46 0.54 3.32 0.81
C TRP A 46 1.25 4.19 -0.22
N SER A 47 1.89 3.59 -1.23
CA SER A 47 2.71 4.30 -2.21
C SER A 47 2.01 5.46 -2.93
N LEU A 48 0.72 5.31 -3.26
CA LEU A 48 -0.10 6.29 -3.98
C LEU A 48 -1.02 7.12 -3.07
N SER A 49 -1.10 6.81 -1.77
CA SER A 49 -2.13 7.33 -0.85
C SER A 49 -2.30 8.86 -0.90
N TRP A 50 -1.22 9.63 -0.77
CA TRP A 50 -1.26 11.11 -0.79
C TRP A 50 -1.71 11.70 -2.13
N GLY A 51 -1.17 11.21 -3.24
CA GLY A 51 -1.52 11.68 -4.57
C GLY A 51 -2.93 11.31 -4.96
N SER A 52 -3.37 10.09 -4.58
CA SER A 52 -4.74 9.64 -4.78
C SER A 52 -5.74 10.42 -3.91
N ALA A 53 -5.40 10.71 -2.66
CA ALA A 53 -6.19 11.59 -1.80
C ALA A 53 -6.35 13.00 -2.38
N ARG A 54 -5.30 13.56 -3.00
CA ARG A 54 -5.40 14.84 -3.73
C ARG A 54 -6.26 14.73 -4.98
N ALA A 55 -6.25 13.59 -5.68
CA ALA A 55 -7.08 13.38 -6.86
C ALA A 55 -8.59 13.36 -6.54
N VAL A 56 -8.99 12.87 -5.36
CA VAL A 56 -10.41 12.86 -4.94
C VAL A 56 -10.84 14.14 -4.20
N LEU A 57 -9.90 15.00 -3.79
CA LEU A 57 -10.23 16.23 -3.06
C LEU A 57 -11.23 17.15 -3.81
N PRO A 58 -11.13 17.37 -5.13
CA PRO A 58 -12.13 18.15 -5.87
C PRO A 58 -13.53 17.53 -5.80
N LEU A 59 -13.64 16.21 -5.80
CA LEU A 59 -14.93 15.50 -5.66
C LEU A 59 -15.54 15.73 -4.27
N ILE A 60 -14.70 15.75 -3.22
CA ILE A 60 -15.12 16.06 -1.86
C ILE A 60 -15.61 17.52 -1.78
N GLN A 61 -14.84 18.46 -2.31
CA GLN A 61 -15.16 19.89 -2.27
C GLN A 61 -16.43 20.23 -3.05
N ALA A 62 -16.70 19.57 -4.18
CA ALA A 62 -17.94 19.71 -4.92
C ALA A 62 -19.18 19.37 -4.07
N GLY A 63 -19.07 18.36 -3.20
CA GLY A 63 -20.12 18.01 -2.25
C GLY A 63 -20.33 19.05 -1.15
N VAL A 64 -19.26 19.70 -0.70
CA VAL A 64 -19.29 20.73 0.36
C VAL A 64 -19.81 22.07 -0.17
N ALA A 65 -19.46 22.44 -1.41
CA ALA A 65 -19.86 23.72 -2.03
C ALA A 65 -21.39 23.88 -2.16
N GLY A 66 -22.15 22.78 -2.15
CA GLY A 66 -23.62 22.80 -2.12
C GLY A 66 -24.24 22.99 -0.73
N GLY A 67 -23.44 23.14 0.34
CA GLY A 67 -23.91 23.25 1.73
C GLY A 67 -23.72 24.64 2.35
N ARG A 68 -24.37 24.90 3.51
CA ARG A 68 -24.16 26.14 4.29
C ARG A 68 -22.74 26.16 4.87
N GLN A 69 -22.09 27.32 5.03
CA GLN A 69 -20.71 27.44 5.56
C GLN A 69 -20.46 26.72 6.92
N GLN A 70 -21.50 26.51 7.74
CA GLN A 70 -21.42 25.73 8.99
C GLN A 70 -21.36 24.20 8.79
N GLN A 71 -21.41 23.70 7.56
CA GLN A 71 -21.42 22.27 7.19
C GLN A 71 -20.11 21.80 6.51
N GLN A 72 -18.97 22.45 6.78
CA GLN A 72 -17.66 22.01 6.26
C GLN A 72 -17.10 20.75 6.96
N ARG A 73 -17.97 19.93 7.58
CA ARG A 73 -17.60 18.66 8.19
C ARG A 73 -17.91 17.51 7.23
N ILE A 74 -16.91 16.69 6.93
CA ILE A 74 -17.05 15.49 6.10
C ILE A 74 -16.82 14.22 6.94
N ALA A 75 -17.44 13.13 6.53
CA ALA A 75 -17.15 11.80 7.07
C ALA A 75 -16.15 11.07 6.16
N VAL A 76 -15.19 10.37 6.75
CA VAL A 76 -14.34 9.38 6.05
C VAL A 76 -14.62 8.02 6.67
N ILE A 77 -14.99 7.02 5.86
CA ILE A 77 -15.24 5.66 6.34
C ILE A 77 -14.01 4.80 6.02
N GLY A 78 -13.26 4.41 7.07
CA GLY A 78 -12.06 3.60 6.98
C GLY A 78 -10.84 4.25 7.62
N GLY A 79 -10.16 3.52 8.51
CA GLY A 79 -8.96 3.96 9.24
C GLY A 79 -7.63 3.46 8.65
N GLY A 80 -7.65 2.89 7.44
CA GLY A 80 -6.45 2.39 6.76
C GLY A 80 -5.67 3.48 6.02
N ALA A 81 -4.66 3.06 5.25
CA ALA A 81 -3.78 3.95 4.47
C ALA A 81 -4.53 5.07 3.72
N ILE A 82 -5.51 4.67 2.89
CA ILE A 82 -6.26 5.60 2.05
C ILE A 82 -7.12 6.54 2.89
N GLY A 83 -7.86 6.00 3.87
CA GLY A 83 -8.74 6.81 4.73
C GLY A 83 -7.97 7.86 5.54
N LEU A 84 -6.85 7.48 6.15
CA LEU A 84 -6.01 8.42 6.92
C LEU A 84 -5.44 9.52 6.02
N THR A 85 -4.89 9.19 4.85
CA THR A 85 -4.35 10.22 3.95
C THR A 85 -5.43 11.12 3.36
N SER A 86 -6.62 10.57 3.05
CA SER A 86 -7.75 11.37 2.56
C SER A 86 -8.26 12.33 3.61
N ALA A 87 -8.33 11.89 4.86
CA ALA A 87 -8.66 12.74 5.99
C ALA A 87 -7.63 13.86 6.18
N ARG A 88 -6.32 13.55 6.11
CA ARG A 88 -5.25 14.57 6.22
C ARG A 88 -5.25 15.56 5.06
N VAL A 89 -5.46 15.11 3.82
CA VAL A 89 -5.56 16.01 2.66
C VAL A 89 -6.77 16.92 2.78
N ALA A 90 -7.93 16.40 3.22
CA ALA A 90 -9.11 17.21 3.47
C ALA A 90 -8.90 18.24 4.58
N GLN A 91 -8.26 17.87 5.71
CA GLN A 91 -7.91 18.82 6.78
C GLN A 91 -6.96 19.92 6.29
N ARG A 92 -5.94 19.58 5.49
CA ARG A 92 -5.04 20.57 4.86
C ARG A 92 -5.76 21.50 3.89
N ALA A 93 -6.92 21.10 3.36
CA ALA A 93 -7.79 21.93 2.55
C ALA A 93 -8.82 22.73 3.39
N GLY A 94 -8.70 22.74 4.72
CA GLY A 94 -9.56 23.50 5.63
C GLY A 94 -10.85 22.80 6.04
N LEU A 95 -11.06 21.54 5.64
CA LEU A 95 -12.28 20.80 5.99
C LEU A 95 -12.16 20.19 7.39
N ARG A 96 -13.27 20.18 8.13
CA ARG A 96 -13.39 19.40 9.38
C ARG A 96 -13.66 17.95 9.00
N VAL A 97 -12.97 17.01 9.63
CA VAL A 97 -13.05 15.61 9.23
C VAL A 97 -13.36 14.74 10.44
N ARG A 98 -14.32 13.83 10.28
CA ARG A 98 -14.57 12.73 11.21
C ARG A 98 -14.33 11.40 10.51
N ILE A 99 -13.45 10.57 11.07
CA ILE A 99 -13.22 9.21 10.61
C ILE A 99 -14.16 8.27 11.36
N TYR A 100 -14.94 7.48 10.62
CA TYR A 100 -15.66 6.33 11.14
C TYR A 100 -14.93 5.06 10.72
N CYS A 101 -14.59 4.19 11.66
CA CYS A 101 -13.87 2.97 11.34
C CYS A 101 -14.15 1.87 12.35
N LYS A 102 -14.12 0.62 11.88
CA LYS A 102 -14.08 -0.54 12.78
C LYS A 102 -12.72 -0.62 13.47
N ASP A 103 -11.67 -0.64 12.65
CA ASP A 103 -10.28 -0.83 13.05
C ASP A 103 -9.44 0.43 12.83
N LEU A 104 -8.41 0.61 13.64
CA LEU A 104 -7.36 1.62 13.51
C LEU A 104 -6.00 0.92 13.51
N PRO A 105 -4.94 1.54 12.96
CA PRO A 105 -3.58 1.05 13.15
C PRO A 105 -3.29 0.74 14.63
N PRO A 106 -2.67 -0.41 14.95
CA PRO A 106 -2.07 -1.38 14.03
C PRO A 106 -3.02 -2.47 13.48
N ASP A 107 -4.30 -2.45 13.82
CA ASP A 107 -5.26 -3.53 13.53
C ASP A 107 -5.93 -3.44 12.15
N VAL A 108 -5.36 -2.66 11.23
CA VAL A 108 -5.86 -2.51 9.85
C VAL A 108 -5.02 -3.31 8.86
N PRO A 109 -5.59 -3.82 7.75
CA PRO A 109 -4.82 -4.56 6.74
C PRO A 109 -3.59 -3.80 6.21
N SER A 110 -3.66 -2.46 6.13
CA SER A 110 -2.52 -1.64 5.70
C SER A 110 -1.34 -1.62 6.67
N SER A 111 -1.52 -2.01 7.93
CA SER A 111 -0.42 -2.12 8.90
C SER A 111 0.50 -3.31 8.62
N ALA A 112 -0.04 -4.35 7.97
CA ALA A 112 0.70 -5.54 7.53
C ALA A 112 1.34 -5.39 6.14
N ALA A 113 1.29 -4.20 5.52
CA ALA A 113 1.99 -3.97 4.27
C ALA A 113 3.52 -4.07 4.45
N THR A 114 4.21 -4.51 3.41
CA THR A 114 5.67 -4.70 3.43
C THR A 114 6.41 -3.40 3.77
N GLY A 115 5.93 -2.27 3.23
CA GLY A 115 6.50 -0.95 3.48
C GLY A 115 7.55 -0.53 2.44
N MET A 116 7.58 -1.15 1.26
CA MET A 116 8.36 -0.64 0.13
C MET A 116 7.51 0.32 -0.71
N TRP A 117 8.10 1.39 -1.24
CA TRP A 117 7.39 2.27 -2.17
C TRP A 117 7.25 1.60 -3.54
N SER A 118 6.14 0.91 -3.78
CA SER A 118 5.82 0.26 -5.07
C SER A 118 4.50 0.81 -5.63
N PRO A 119 4.50 1.97 -6.32
CA PRO A 119 3.27 2.67 -6.72
C PRO A 119 2.52 2.00 -7.89
N ASP A 120 3.16 1.12 -8.63
CA ASP A 120 2.61 0.31 -9.74
C ASP A 120 2.04 -1.04 -9.27
N SER A 121 2.36 -1.47 -8.05
CA SER A 121 2.01 -2.80 -7.54
C SER A 121 0.50 -3.07 -7.60
N ARG A 122 0.09 -3.86 -8.60
CA ARG A 122 -1.30 -4.22 -8.87
C ARG A 122 -2.20 -3.00 -8.96
N PHE A 123 -1.80 -1.99 -9.72
CA PHE A 123 -2.59 -0.78 -9.89
C PHE A 123 -3.83 -1.03 -10.78
N CYS A 124 -3.62 -1.55 -11.99
CA CYS A 124 -4.65 -2.01 -12.94
C CYS A 124 -4.06 -3.14 -13.79
N THR A 125 -4.89 -3.94 -14.48
CA THR A 125 -4.34 -4.94 -15.42
C THR A 125 -3.81 -4.30 -16.69
N GLU A 126 -2.99 -5.04 -17.44
CA GLU A 126 -2.52 -4.64 -18.77
C GLU A 126 -3.68 -4.29 -19.71
N GLN A 127 -4.76 -5.09 -19.69
CA GLN A 127 -5.91 -4.88 -20.57
C GLN A 127 -6.67 -3.57 -20.29
N GLU A 128 -6.65 -3.12 -19.03
CA GLU A 128 -7.37 -1.92 -18.58
C GLU A 128 -6.49 -0.66 -18.59
N ALA A 129 -5.22 -0.78 -18.97
CA ALA A 129 -4.20 0.27 -18.90
C ALA A 129 -4.35 1.38 -19.96
N THR A 130 -5.49 2.04 -20.01
CA THR A 130 -5.75 3.15 -20.94
C THR A 130 -4.73 4.30 -20.76
N PRO A 131 -4.44 5.10 -21.81
CA PRO A 131 -3.55 6.26 -21.68
C PRO A 131 -3.98 7.26 -20.59
N ALA A 132 -5.29 7.44 -20.41
CA ALA A 132 -5.86 8.30 -19.38
C ALA A 132 -5.60 7.75 -17.97
N LEU A 133 -5.83 6.44 -17.76
CA LEU A 133 -5.58 5.78 -16.48
C LEU A 133 -4.08 5.78 -16.14
N CYS A 134 -3.21 5.47 -17.11
CA CYS A 134 -1.76 5.56 -16.95
C CYS A 134 -1.29 6.98 -16.58
N SER A 135 -1.87 8.01 -17.20
CA SER A 135 -1.55 9.41 -16.89
C SER A 135 -2.06 9.82 -15.51
N GLN A 136 -3.25 9.36 -15.11
CA GLN A 136 -3.80 9.58 -13.77
C GLN A 136 -2.90 8.92 -12.71
N TRP A 137 -2.46 7.69 -12.95
CA TRP A 137 -1.48 7.00 -12.11
C TRP A 137 -0.20 7.80 -11.95
N GLU A 138 0.37 8.31 -13.06
CA GLU A 138 1.63 9.04 -13.04
C GLU A 138 1.52 10.30 -12.18
N GLN A 139 0.41 11.04 -12.32
CA GLN A 139 0.12 12.22 -11.50
C GLN A 139 0.00 11.85 -10.01
N MET A 140 -0.70 10.77 -9.67
CA MET A 140 -0.80 10.27 -8.30
C MET A 140 0.57 9.85 -7.75
N ALA A 141 1.38 9.14 -8.53
CA ALA A 141 2.70 8.68 -8.12
C ALA A 141 3.65 9.85 -7.86
N ARG A 142 3.75 10.81 -8.78
CA ARG A 142 4.59 12.01 -8.64
C ARG A 142 4.14 12.88 -7.46
N SER A 143 2.84 13.06 -7.29
CA SER A 143 2.27 13.84 -6.17
C SER A 143 2.52 13.17 -4.82
N SER A 144 2.39 11.84 -4.76
CA SER A 144 2.71 11.06 -3.56
C SER A 144 4.19 11.13 -3.25
N PHE A 145 5.05 10.91 -4.25
CA PHE A 145 6.49 11.00 -4.16
C PHE A 145 6.94 12.32 -3.51
N ARG A 146 6.46 13.47 -4.00
CA ARG A 146 6.77 14.78 -3.40
C ARG A 146 6.40 14.86 -1.91
N THR A 147 5.31 14.21 -1.51
CA THR A 147 4.89 14.19 -0.09
C THR A 147 5.74 13.23 0.74
N TRP A 148 6.16 12.10 0.18
CA TRP A 148 7.09 11.19 0.85
C TRP A 148 8.45 11.85 1.11
N GLN A 149 8.93 12.66 0.17
CA GLN A 149 10.17 13.42 0.35
C GLN A 149 10.11 14.39 1.53
N SER A 150 8.94 14.99 1.84
CA SER A 150 8.80 15.89 3.00
C SER A 150 8.76 15.16 4.34
N LEU A 151 8.73 13.82 4.36
CA LEU A 151 8.76 13.02 5.58
C LEU A 151 10.16 12.46 5.88
N LEU A 152 11.13 12.68 5.00
CA LEU A 152 12.52 12.33 5.23
C LEU A 152 13.11 13.16 6.39
N GLY A 153 13.95 12.54 7.20
CA GLY A 153 14.64 13.20 8.33
C GLY A 153 13.75 13.51 9.55
N LEU A 154 12.46 13.17 9.50
CA LEU A 154 11.59 13.30 10.67
C LEU A 154 11.94 12.25 11.75
N PRO A 155 11.71 12.56 13.05
CA PRO A 155 11.90 11.60 14.13
C PRO A 155 11.20 10.27 13.88
N GLY A 156 11.90 9.18 14.20
CA GLY A 156 11.41 7.81 13.97
C GLY A 156 11.51 7.33 12.52
N ASP A 157 11.99 8.18 11.61
CA ASP A 157 12.29 7.84 10.21
C ASP A 157 11.09 7.21 9.49
N PRO A 158 9.94 7.91 9.37
CA PRO A 158 8.73 7.35 8.74
C PRO A 158 8.96 6.95 7.28
N VAL A 159 9.87 7.64 6.59
CA VAL A 159 10.33 7.34 5.24
C VAL A 159 11.85 7.40 5.22
N GLN A 160 12.50 6.46 4.53
CA GLN A 160 13.94 6.46 4.29
C GLN A 160 14.24 5.98 2.88
N TRP A 161 15.34 6.47 2.31
CA TRP A 161 15.95 5.85 1.13
C TRP A 161 16.87 4.72 1.58
N ARG A 162 16.75 3.57 0.95
CA ARG A 162 17.55 2.39 1.23
C ARG A 162 17.98 1.73 -0.06
N ASP A 163 19.18 1.18 -0.05
CA ASP A 163 19.61 0.30 -1.12
C ASP A 163 18.90 -1.05 -1.00
N GLY A 164 18.86 -1.76 -2.12
CA GLY A 164 18.40 -3.12 -2.17
C GLY A 164 19.06 -3.86 -3.31
N TYR A 165 19.01 -5.19 -3.23
CA TYR A 165 19.59 -6.07 -4.22
C TYR A 165 18.49 -6.92 -4.83
N LEU A 166 18.35 -6.80 -6.14
CA LEU A 166 17.53 -7.67 -6.96
C LEU A 166 18.43 -8.82 -7.45
N LEU A 167 18.15 -10.02 -6.99
CA LEU A 167 18.83 -11.26 -7.35
C LEU A 167 18.04 -11.98 -8.43
N SER A 168 18.74 -12.60 -9.37
CA SER A 168 18.14 -13.39 -10.45
C SER A 168 19.04 -14.53 -10.88
N ASP A 169 18.44 -15.69 -11.17
CA ASP A 169 19.14 -16.83 -11.77
C ASP A 169 19.35 -16.64 -13.28
N LEU A 170 18.47 -15.85 -13.91
CA LEU A 170 18.52 -15.50 -15.33
C LEU A 170 19.00 -14.06 -15.54
N PRO A 171 19.59 -13.75 -16.71
CA PRO A 171 19.82 -12.38 -17.13
C PRO A 171 18.56 -11.50 -17.05
N PHE A 172 18.71 -10.22 -16.75
CA PHE A 172 17.57 -9.31 -16.52
C PHE A 172 16.81 -8.89 -17.79
N ASP A 173 17.37 -9.15 -18.96
CA ASP A 173 16.73 -9.00 -20.27
C ASP A 173 15.93 -10.25 -20.68
N GLN A 174 16.10 -11.37 -19.98
CA GLN A 174 15.32 -12.59 -20.17
C GLN A 174 14.12 -12.61 -19.23
N ASP A 175 13.01 -13.17 -19.68
CA ASP A 175 11.84 -13.44 -18.84
C ASP A 175 12.19 -14.47 -17.75
N ALA A 176 11.78 -14.19 -16.51
CA ALA A 176 11.94 -15.10 -15.37
C ALA A 176 10.61 -15.71 -14.93
N GLY A 177 9.61 -15.66 -15.81
CA GLY A 177 8.24 -16.06 -15.54
C GLY A 177 7.38 -14.86 -15.18
N GLY A 178 6.13 -14.90 -15.65
CA GLY A 178 5.08 -13.95 -15.30
C GLY A 178 4.52 -14.21 -13.90
N TYR A 179 3.35 -13.62 -13.64
CA TYR A 179 2.63 -13.87 -12.40
C TYR A 179 2.12 -15.33 -12.34
N PRO A 180 1.83 -15.86 -11.14
CA PRO A 180 1.28 -17.20 -10.99
C PRO A 180 0.02 -17.42 -11.84
N VAL A 181 -0.27 -18.68 -12.18
CA VAL A 181 -1.44 -19.05 -13.00
C VAL A 181 -2.72 -18.44 -12.41
N GLY A 182 -3.46 -17.72 -13.25
CA GLY A 182 -4.72 -17.07 -12.88
C GLY A 182 -4.59 -15.61 -12.40
N GLU A 183 -3.38 -15.12 -12.15
CA GLU A 183 -3.11 -13.70 -11.93
C GLU A 183 -2.84 -13.00 -13.29
N PRO A 184 -3.46 -11.85 -13.58
CA PRO A 184 -3.29 -11.14 -14.86
C PRO A 184 -1.94 -10.42 -14.93
N ASP A 185 -1.57 -10.03 -16.16
CA ASP A 185 -0.43 -9.14 -16.39
C ASP A 185 -0.74 -7.69 -15.98
N TYR A 186 0.33 -6.95 -15.68
CA TYR A 186 0.28 -5.56 -15.24
C TYR A 186 1.24 -4.70 -16.09
N PRO A 187 0.87 -3.44 -16.38
CA PRO A 187 1.72 -2.54 -17.15
C PRO A 187 2.98 -2.11 -16.40
N ASP A 188 4.09 -1.94 -17.12
CA ASP A 188 5.31 -1.29 -16.60
C ASP A 188 5.10 0.23 -16.51
N LEU A 189 4.31 0.63 -15.51
CA LEU A 189 4.03 2.02 -15.24
C LEU A 189 5.29 2.75 -14.76
N MET A 190 6.22 2.06 -14.11
CA MET A 190 7.46 2.67 -13.61
C MET A 190 8.37 3.20 -14.72
N ALA A 191 8.28 2.67 -15.94
CA ALA A 191 8.95 3.24 -17.12
C ALA A 191 8.57 4.71 -17.39
N ARG A 192 7.39 5.18 -16.92
CA ARG A 192 6.94 6.58 -17.04
C ARG A 192 7.56 7.51 -16.00
N LEU A 193 8.29 6.98 -15.03
CA LEU A 193 8.89 7.73 -13.91
C LEU A 193 10.42 7.61 -13.87
N PRO A 194 11.15 7.82 -14.99
CA PRO A 194 12.59 7.59 -15.05
C PRO A 194 13.40 8.61 -14.23
N ASP A 195 12.80 9.74 -13.88
CA ASP A 195 13.45 10.91 -13.28
C ASP A 195 13.37 10.96 -11.75
N ILE A 196 12.48 10.18 -11.11
CA ILE A 196 12.25 10.27 -9.66
C ILE A 196 12.89 9.13 -8.86
N ARG A 197 13.67 8.25 -9.50
CA ARG A 197 14.45 7.21 -8.84
C ARG A 197 15.85 7.07 -9.43
N PRO A 198 16.86 6.76 -8.62
CA PRO A 198 18.14 6.32 -9.12
C PRO A 198 18.00 5.10 -10.03
N ARG A 199 18.79 5.05 -11.11
CA ARG A 199 18.86 3.87 -11.98
C ARG A 199 19.52 2.72 -11.21
N SER A 200 18.99 1.51 -11.39
CA SER A 200 19.63 0.31 -10.85
C SER A 200 20.96 0.06 -11.56
N VAL A 201 21.94 -0.44 -10.83
CA VAL A 201 23.28 -0.77 -11.33
C VAL A 201 23.46 -2.28 -11.31
N LEU A 202 23.86 -2.86 -12.44
CA LEU A 202 24.28 -4.26 -12.51
C LEU A 202 25.63 -4.41 -11.80
N LEU A 203 25.74 -5.37 -10.88
CA LEU A 203 26.96 -5.63 -10.12
C LEU A 203 27.74 -6.80 -10.73
N ARG A 204 29.06 -6.73 -10.63
CA ARG A 204 29.98 -7.82 -10.98
C ARG A 204 30.00 -8.89 -9.87
N PRO A 205 30.36 -10.15 -10.18
CA PRO A 205 30.37 -11.24 -9.20
C PRO A 205 31.26 -11.05 -7.97
N ASP A 206 32.25 -10.14 -8.03
CA ASP A 206 33.16 -9.73 -6.95
C ASP A 206 32.65 -8.54 -6.13
N GLU A 207 31.57 -7.89 -6.56
CA GLU A 207 30.99 -6.70 -5.90
C GLU A 207 29.85 -7.06 -4.92
N HIS A 208 29.51 -8.35 -4.80
CA HIS A 208 28.42 -8.79 -3.93
C HIS A 208 28.66 -10.18 -3.30
N PRO A 209 28.07 -10.45 -2.12
CA PRO A 209 28.23 -11.74 -1.43
C PRO A 209 27.21 -12.82 -1.84
N PHE A 210 26.30 -12.51 -2.77
CA PHE A 210 25.21 -13.45 -3.14
C PHE A 210 25.68 -14.60 -4.05
N ARG A 211 24.99 -15.73 -3.94
CA ARG A 211 25.23 -16.93 -4.79
C ARG A 211 24.74 -16.73 -6.23
N GLN A 212 23.72 -15.91 -6.42
CA GLN A 212 23.07 -15.71 -7.71
C GLN A 212 24.01 -15.04 -8.74
N PRO A 213 23.96 -15.45 -10.02
CA PRO A 213 24.86 -14.96 -11.06
C PRO A 213 24.54 -13.53 -11.53
N HIS A 214 23.28 -13.07 -11.36
CA HIS A 214 22.84 -11.75 -11.80
C HIS A 214 22.29 -10.95 -10.63
N VAL A 215 22.96 -9.83 -10.32
CA VAL A 215 22.58 -8.96 -9.21
C VAL A 215 22.51 -7.51 -9.67
N ARG A 216 21.39 -6.84 -9.40
CA ARG A 216 21.24 -5.39 -9.55
C ARG A 216 21.13 -4.74 -8.18
N ARG A 217 21.92 -3.71 -7.91
CA ARG A 217 21.66 -2.78 -6.81
C ARG A 217 20.64 -1.76 -7.27
N PHE A 218 19.59 -1.53 -6.48
CA PHE A 218 18.63 -0.45 -6.65
C PHE A 218 18.57 0.40 -5.38
N THR A 219 18.01 1.60 -5.48
CA THR A 219 17.78 2.49 -4.34
C THR A 219 16.32 2.93 -4.35
N GLN A 220 15.60 2.67 -3.27
CA GLN A 220 14.15 2.85 -3.18
C GLN A 220 13.75 3.46 -1.83
N MET A 221 12.65 4.21 -1.79
CA MET A 221 12.02 4.59 -0.53
C MET A 221 11.39 3.37 0.16
N MET A 222 11.58 3.32 1.48
CA MET A 222 10.96 2.38 2.40
C MET A 222 10.27 3.14 3.52
N PHE A 223 9.20 2.56 4.03
CA PHE A 223 8.30 3.13 5.02
C PHE A 223 8.44 2.41 6.34
N ASN A 224 8.72 3.16 7.40
CA ASN A 224 8.51 2.68 8.76
C ASN A 224 7.03 2.83 9.11
N LEU A 225 6.21 1.85 8.71
CA LEU A 225 4.74 1.97 8.81
C LEU A 225 4.26 2.15 10.25
N SER A 226 4.93 1.56 11.23
CA SER A 226 4.55 1.67 12.64
C SER A 226 4.67 3.11 13.14
N VAL A 227 5.78 3.78 12.82
CA VAL A 227 5.96 5.22 13.11
C VAL A 227 5.05 6.08 12.25
N TYR A 228 4.98 5.79 10.95
CA TYR A 228 4.23 6.63 10.01
C TYR A 228 2.73 6.64 10.29
N GLN A 229 2.13 5.49 10.62
CA GLN A 229 0.71 5.42 10.97
C GLN A 229 0.41 6.19 12.27
N ARG A 230 1.32 6.10 13.26
CA ARG A 230 1.20 6.87 14.50
C ARG A 230 1.29 8.37 14.22
N LEU A 231 2.27 8.80 13.43
CA LEU A 231 2.41 10.19 12.99
C LEU A 231 1.13 10.71 12.30
N LEU A 232 0.55 9.93 11.39
CA LEU A 232 -0.70 10.30 10.70
C LEU A 232 -1.86 10.50 11.67
N LEU A 233 -2.01 9.59 12.64
CA LEU A 233 -3.09 9.65 13.64
C LEU A 233 -2.90 10.83 14.60
N GLU A 234 -1.68 11.03 15.10
CA GLU A 234 -1.35 12.16 15.97
C GLU A 234 -1.57 13.49 15.26
N ASP A 235 -1.12 13.62 14.02
CA ASP A 235 -1.37 14.79 13.18
C ASP A 235 -2.86 15.00 12.88
N PHE A 236 -3.60 13.92 12.64
CA PHE A 236 -5.04 13.99 12.38
C PHE A 236 -5.79 14.56 13.60
N LEU A 237 -5.51 14.00 14.79
CA LEU A 237 -6.14 14.42 16.04
C LEU A 237 -5.73 15.83 16.45
N ARG A 238 -4.44 16.17 16.31
CA ARG A 238 -3.88 17.50 16.62
C ARG A 238 -4.54 18.60 15.79
N GLU A 239 -4.89 18.31 14.55
CA GLU A 239 -5.60 19.23 13.64
C GLU A 239 -7.13 19.16 13.80
N GLY A 240 -7.63 18.74 14.97
CA GLY A 240 -9.05 18.73 15.31
C GLY A 240 -9.87 17.62 14.64
N GLY A 241 -9.21 16.58 14.14
CA GLY A 241 -9.87 15.41 13.59
C GLY A 241 -10.58 14.59 14.67
N GLU A 242 -11.75 14.05 14.34
CA GLU A 242 -12.52 13.21 15.26
C GLU A 242 -12.50 11.75 14.77
N ILE A 243 -12.34 10.78 15.67
CA ILE A 243 -12.42 9.35 15.34
C ILE A 243 -13.58 8.72 16.10
N VAL A 244 -14.44 8.01 15.38
CA VAL A 244 -15.57 7.26 15.94
C VAL A 244 -15.43 5.79 15.55
N ARG A 245 -15.38 4.91 16.56
CA ARG A 245 -15.43 3.46 16.33
C ARG A 245 -16.84 3.08 15.89
N ARG A 246 -16.97 2.61 14.65
CA ARG A 246 -18.26 2.23 14.05
C ARG A 246 -18.04 1.31 12.85
N GLU A 247 -18.78 0.21 12.84
CA GLU A 247 -18.91 -0.68 11.68
C GLU A 247 -20.19 -0.33 10.89
N PHE A 248 -20.14 -0.52 9.58
CA PHE A 248 -21.28 -0.37 8.69
C PHE A 248 -21.51 -1.69 7.97
N GLU A 249 -22.73 -2.20 8.06
CA GLU A 249 -23.17 -3.45 7.43
C GLU A 249 -23.97 -3.16 6.16
N SER A 250 -24.48 -1.94 6.00
CA SER A 250 -25.27 -1.52 4.84
C SER A 250 -25.06 -0.05 4.49
N PRO A 251 -25.08 0.34 3.19
CA PRO A 251 -25.01 1.74 2.78
C PRO A 251 -26.12 2.61 3.38
N ARG A 252 -27.28 2.03 3.71
CA ARG A 252 -28.40 2.76 4.33
C ARG A 252 -28.01 3.42 5.65
N GLN A 253 -27.08 2.83 6.41
CA GLN A 253 -26.63 3.37 7.69
C GLN A 253 -25.84 4.69 7.53
N ILE A 254 -25.35 4.99 6.32
CA ILE A 254 -24.66 6.24 5.97
C ILE A 254 -25.64 7.42 5.97
N ALA A 255 -26.93 7.18 5.69
CA ALA A 255 -27.97 8.21 5.73
C ALA A 255 -28.07 8.91 7.09
N GLY A 256 -27.84 8.14 8.17
CA GLY A 256 -27.89 8.62 9.55
C GLY A 256 -26.64 9.38 10.02
N LEU A 257 -25.61 9.53 9.17
CA LEU A 257 -24.47 10.36 9.52
C LEU A 257 -24.86 11.85 9.50
N PRO A 258 -24.38 12.68 10.43
CA PRO A 258 -24.64 14.12 10.38
C PRO A 258 -23.91 14.81 9.20
N GLU A 259 -22.83 14.22 8.70
CA GLU A 259 -22.06 14.78 7.60
C GLU A 259 -22.79 14.63 6.26
N PRO A 260 -22.91 15.69 5.44
CA PRO A 260 -23.57 15.62 4.12
C PRO A 260 -22.66 14.98 3.05
N VAL A 261 -21.34 15.03 3.25
CA VAL A 261 -20.31 14.45 2.38
C VAL A 261 -19.65 13.29 3.09
N VAL A 262 -19.54 12.16 2.40
CA VAL A 262 -18.97 10.92 2.92
C VAL A 262 -17.93 10.41 1.93
N VAL A 263 -16.74 10.11 2.41
CA VAL A 263 -15.65 9.50 1.63
C VAL A 263 -15.56 8.04 2.03
N ASN A 264 -15.87 7.14 1.10
CA ASN A 264 -15.75 5.71 1.28
C ASN A 264 -14.31 5.26 0.99
N CYS A 265 -13.58 4.91 2.05
CA CYS A 265 -12.22 4.37 2.02
C CYS A 265 -12.16 2.96 2.63
N THR A 266 -13.19 2.13 2.45
CA THR A 266 -13.32 0.82 3.12
C THR A 266 -12.44 -0.29 2.53
N GLY A 267 -11.61 0.02 1.51
CA GLY A 267 -10.74 -0.96 0.88
C GLY A 267 -11.53 -2.17 0.36
N TYR A 268 -11.11 -3.38 0.75
CA TYR A 268 -11.79 -4.62 0.35
C TYR A 268 -13.23 -4.71 0.90
N GLY A 269 -13.52 -4.02 2.00
CA GLY A 269 -14.87 -3.95 2.57
C GLY A 269 -15.91 -3.32 1.65
N ALA A 270 -15.49 -2.57 0.61
CA ALA A 270 -16.43 -2.01 -0.37
C ALA A 270 -17.15 -3.11 -1.19
N ARG A 271 -16.57 -4.31 -1.31
CA ARG A 271 -17.22 -5.46 -1.94
C ARG A 271 -18.50 -5.87 -1.19
N ALA A 272 -18.41 -5.99 0.13
CA ALA A 272 -19.55 -6.36 0.97
C ALA A 272 -20.49 -5.16 1.21
N LEU A 273 -19.93 -3.99 1.53
CA LEU A 273 -20.72 -2.83 1.91
C LEU A 273 -21.43 -2.18 0.71
N PHE A 274 -20.77 -2.06 -0.45
CA PHE A 274 -21.31 -1.36 -1.63
C PHE A 274 -21.52 -2.26 -2.83
N GLY A 275 -21.34 -3.57 -2.68
CA GLY A 275 -21.59 -4.54 -3.74
C GLY A 275 -20.60 -4.51 -4.90
N ASP A 276 -19.43 -3.85 -4.77
CA ASP A 276 -18.44 -3.76 -5.84
C ASP A 276 -17.75 -5.12 -6.08
N GLN A 277 -18.32 -5.91 -7.00
CA GLN A 277 -17.82 -7.25 -7.33
C GLN A 277 -16.51 -7.24 -8.15
N SER A 278 -16.08 -6.07 -8.66
CA SER A 278 -14.80 -5.94 -9.37
C SER A 278 -13.58 -6.05 -8.44
N LEU A 279 -13.79 -5.93 -7.12
CA LEU A 279 -12.74 -6.11 -6.13
C LEU A 279 -12.30 -7.56 -6.03
N VAL A 280 -11.04 -7.80 -6.38
CA VAL A 280 -10.33 -9.07 -6.22
C VAL A 280 -9.41 -8.95 -5.00
N PRO A 281 -9.54 -9.82 -3.99
CA PRO A 281 -8.58 -9.85 -2.89
C PRO A 281 -7.28 -10.48 -3.38
N VAL A 282 -6.14 -9.90 -3.01
CA VAL A 282 -4.83 -10.55 -3.20
C VAL A 282 -4.18 -10.74 -1.85
N LYS A 283 -4.05 -12.00 -1.43
CA LYS A 283 -3.43 -12.39 -0.16
C LYS A 283 -1.97 -11.95 -0.15
N GLY A 284 -1.52 -11.46 1.00
CA GLY A 284 -0.13 -11.14 1.25
C GLY A 284 0.22 -11.62 2.63
N GLN A 285 1.25 -12.45 2.71
CA GLN A 285 1.77 -12.96 3.97
C GLN A 285 3.18 -12.44 4.21
N THR A 286 3.45 -12.04 5.44
CA THR A 286 4.75 -11.56 5.88
C THR A 286 5.12 -12.22 7.20
N ALA A 287 6.35 -12.73 7.26
CA ALA A 287 7.00 -13.12 8.50
C ALA A 287 7.79 -11.93 9.02
N ARG A 288 7.70 -11.67 10.32
CA ARG A 288 8.54 -10.71 11.01
C ARG A 288 9.55 -11.46 11.84
N LEU A 289 10.82 -11.25 11.56
CA LEU A 289 11.91 -11.79 12.36
C LEU A 289 12.41 -10.75 13.35
N VAL A 290 13.03 -11.22 14.44
CA VAL A 290 13.73 -10.36 15.41
C VAL A 290 14.61 -9.34 14.65
N PRO A 291 14.50 -8.03 14.95
CA PRO A 291 15.23 -6.99 14.24
C PRO A 291 16.74 -7.26 14.14
N GLN A 292 17.33 -6.79 13.04
CA GLN A 292 18.77 -6.79 12.78
C GLN A 292 19.17 -5.41 12.26
N PRO A 293 19.47 -4.44 13.15
CA PRO A 293 19.83 -3.08 12.75
C PRO A 293 21.04 -3.02 11.81
N GLU A 294 21.91 -4.04 11.87
CA GLU A 294 23.06 -4.23 10.99
C GLU A 294 22.68 -4.59 9.54
N ILE A 295 21.44 -5.01 9.30
CA ILE A 295 20.91 -5.29 7.96
C ILE A 295 20.04 -4.12 7.56
N ASP A 296 20.53 -3.31 6.62
CA ASP A 296 19.94 -2.03 6.26
C ASP A 296 19.61 -1.90 4.75
N TYR A 297 19.56 -3.04 4.06
CA TYR A 297 19.20 -3.14 2.64
C TYR A 297 18.03 -4.10 2.40
N ALA A 298 17.30 -3.90 1.29
CA ALA A 298 16.30 -4.86 0.83
C ALA A 298 16.91 -5.98 -0.01
N LEU A 299 16.22 -7.12 -0.03
CA LEU A 299 16.52 -8.23 -0.93
C LEU A 299 15.26 -8.60 -1.71
N ILE A 300 15.37 -8.78 -3.02
CA ILE A 300 14.29 -9.31 -3.86
C ILE A 300 14.89 -10.44 -4.69
N TYR A 301 14.31 -11.63 -4.62
CA TYR A 301 14.72 -12.75 -5.48
C TYR A 301 13.70 -12.94 -6.60
N ARG A 302 14.07 -12.44 -7.79
CA ARG A 302 13.27 -12.51 -9.01
C ARG A 302 13.00 -13.97 -9.40
N GLY A 303 11.75 -14.28 -9.75
CA GLY A 303 11.32 -15.65 -10.10
C GLY A 303 11.01 -16.55 -8.90
N HIS A 304 11.35 -16.13 -7.68
CA HIS A 304 11.15 -16.93 -6.46
C HIS A 304 10.11 -16.32 -5.49
N GLY A 305 9.52 -15.18 -5.84
CA GLY A 305 8.49 -14.51 -5.04
C GLY A 305 8.98 -13.97 -3.69
N LEU A 306 10.28 -14.01 -3.41
CA LEU A 306 10.88 -13.66 -2.11
C LEU A 306 11.24 -12.18 -2.03
N VAL A 307 10.79 -11.51 -0.98
CA VAL A 307 11.13 -10.12 -0.66
C VAL A 307 11.53 -10.01 0.82
N VAL A 308 12.68 -9.42 1.10
CA VAL A 308 13.17 -9.14 2.46
C VAL A 308 13.35 -7.63 2.62
N LEU A 309 12.77 -7.06 3.67
CA LEU A 309 12.85 -5.63 3.96
C LEU A 309 13.41 -5.36 5.38
N PRO A 310 14.38 -4.44 5.51
CA PRO A 310 15.04 -4.10 6.77
C PRO A 310 14.18 -3.13 7.59
N ARG A 311 13.02 -3.56 8.08
CA ARG A 311 12.18 -2.67 8.88
C ARG A 311 12.72 -2.54 10.31
N ARG A 312 12.53 -1.37 10.91
CA ARG A 312 12.94 -1.09 12.29
C ARG A 312 12.18 -1.91 13.33
N ASP A 313 10.94 -2.29 13.01
CA ASP A 313 10.10 -3.14 13.85
C ASP A 313 10.32 -4.65 13.61
N GLY A 314 11.20 -5.04 12.69
CA GLY A 314 11.59 -6.43 12.44
C GLY A 314 12.10 -6.64 11.02
N LEU A 315 12.96 -7.63 10.83
CA LEU A 315 13.36 -8.04 9.47
C LEU A 315 12.16 -8.73 8.83
N LEU A 316 11.57 -8.12 7.82
CA LEU A 316 10.34 -8.60 7.22
C LEU A 316 10.66 -9.49 6.01
N VAL A 317 10.15 -10.72 6.02
CA VAL A 317 10.26 -11.66 4.91
C VAL A 317 8.87 -11.89 4.34
N ALA A 318 8.65 -11.49 3.10
CA ALA A 318 7.41 -11.70 2.38
C ALA A 318 7.63 -12.71 1.26
N THR A 319 6.59 -13.49 0.99
CA THR A 319 6.52 -14.35 -0.19
C THR A 319 5.25 -14.04 -0.96
N HIS A 320 5.33 -14.16 -2.27
CA HIS A 320 4.18 -14.22 -3.17
C HIS A 320 4.18 -15.61 -3.79
N GLY A 321 3.02 -16.24 -3.91
CA GLY A 321 2.92 -17.60 -4.41
C GLY A 321 1.61 -17.88 -5.13
N GLU A 322 1.53 -19.09 -5.67
CA GLU A 322 0.30 -19.64 -6.23
C GLU A 322 -0.83 -19.58 -5.20
N GLY A 323 -2.03 -19.19 -5.65
CA GLY A 323 -3.21 -19.10 -4.79
C GLY A 323 -3.31 -17.83 -3.94
N ASP A 324 -2.44 -16.82 -4.12
CA ASP A 324 -2.62 -15.51 -3.48
C ASP A 324 -3.70 -14.66 -4.17
N TYR A 325 -3.77 -14.72 -5.50
CA TYR A 325 -4.72 -13.96 -6.30
C TYR A 325 -6.13 -14.53 -6.17
N GLY A 326 -7.12 -13.66 -5.90
CA GLY A 326 -8.50 -14.09 -5.65
C GLY A 326 -8.73 -14.69 -4.27
N ASN A 327 -7.73 -14.66 -3.39
CA ASN A 327 -7.79 -15.29 -2.07
C ASN A 327 -8.05 -14.28 -0.95
N ALA A 328 -9.20 -14.42 -0.29
CA ALA A 328 -9.60 -13.61 0.85
C ALA A 328 -9.21 -14.21 2.21
N ASP A 329 -8.65 -15.43 2.24
CA ASP A 329 -8.29 -16.10 3.48
C ASP A 329 -7.14 -15.37 4.18
N ARG A 330 -7.41 -14.97 5.44
CA ARG A 330 -6.47 -14.26 6.30
C ARG A 330 -5.77 -15.18 7.31
N THR A 331 -5.97 -16.49 7.20
CA THR A 331 -5.30 -17.47 8.06
C THR A 331 -3.82 -17.56 7.68
N PRO A 332 -2.90 -17.40 8.64
CA PRO A 332 -1.48 -17.58 8.40
C PRO A 332 -1.12 -19.01 8.00
N ASP A 333 -0.31 -19.15 6.96
CA ASP A 333 0.35 -20.40 6.60
C ASP A 333 1.79 -20.37 7.15
N ARG A 334 1.97 -21.04 8.29
CA ARG A 334 3.28 -21.12 8.95
C ARG A 334 4.30 -21.90 8.11
N GLY A 335 3.89 -22.94 7.39
CA GLY A 335 4.79 -23.74 6.56
C GLY A 335 5.39 -22.91 5.44
N GLN A 336 4.53 -22.16 4.73
CA GLN A 336 4.96 -21.23 3.68
C GLN A 336 5.93 -20.15 4.22
N THR A 337 5.65 -19.63 5.41
CA THR A 337 6.52 -18.67 6.09
C THR A 337 7.90 -19.25 6.38
N LEU A 338 7.97 -20.45 6.99
CA LEU A 338 9.25 -21.07 7.35
C LEU A 338 10.08 -21.39 6.10
N ALA A 339 9.45 -21.91 5.05
CA ALA A 339 10.11 -22.14 3.77
C ALA A 339 10.66 -20.85 3.13
N ALA A 340 9.94 -19.72 3.26
CA ALA A 340 10.43 -18.43 2.79
C ALA A 340 11.66 -17.97 3.59
N VAL A 341 11.66 -18.14 4.91
CA VAL A 341 12.79 -17.80 5.78
C VAL A 341 14.02 -18.66 5.48
N GLU A 342 13.85 -19.96 5.25
CA GLU A 342 14.94 -20.86 4.87
C GLU A 342 15.56 -20.46 3.52
N ARG A 343 14.74 -20.07 2.54
CA ARG A 343 15.24 -19.56 1.25
C ARG A 343 16.13 -18.33 1.41
N VAL A 344 15.84 -17.44 2.36
CA VAL A 344 16.71 -16.28 2.65
C VAL A 344 18.10 -16.71 3.12
N ALA A 345 18.22 -17.77 3.91
CA ALA A 345 19.52 -18.28 4.34
C ALA A 345 20.37 -18.79 3.16
N GLY A 346 19.72 -19.35 2.13
CA GLY A 346 20.37 -19.92 0.95
C GLY A 346 20.96 -18.90 -0.05
N VAL A 347 20.65 -17.61 0.05
CA VAL A 347 21.09 -16.61 -0.96
C VAL A 347 22.52 -16.12 -0.79
N TYR A 348 23.12 -16.29 0.39
CA TYR A 348 24.48 -15.83 0.70
C TYR A 348 25.50 -16.95 0.47
N ARG A 349 26.70 -16.60 -0.03
CA ARG A 349 27.83 -17.55 -0.23
C ARG A 349 28.37 -18.11 1.08
#